data_AF-A0A4P9ZHR1-F1
#
_entry.id   AF-A0A4P9ZHR1-F1
#
_cell.length_a   1.000
_cell.length_b   1.000
_cell.length_c   1.000
_cell.angle_alpha   90.00
_cell.angle_beta   90.00
_cell.angle_gamma   90.00
#
_symmetry.space_group_name_H-M   'P 1'
#
loop_
_entity.id
_entity.type
_entity.pdbx_description
1 polymer ?
#
loop_
_entity_poly.entity_id
_entity_poly.type
_entity_poly.pdbx_seq_one_letter_code
_entity_poly.pdbx_strand_id
1 'polypeptide(L)'
;MDPEFTANTPPILNKCLLLLEQTPVPCTAQYAPAARGEKYRSHPDIQFFSSIKKKHHFEYHRQKQKQLLEPVYGHVNEVTGCFDPYSRKHLLQRIGTYNALNWSIPPSASCHLEDGDEITCTKSTEHDWTSDGPTPSNLDRSIEDARSNPSPRSLLPTELTELFCAANGWACKVISRDNNFTNHLKCTACSAQFILRFNFVNEANYSDSLFDMDDIAELNDNLKVSYLSEIRQGAHSASCPWKIFLCSLQGTYYLTPFVASTISTLISEYLECLKNLVESLSMLEHMEDFCTKLIPPTAPSTDTEFVRVSKIWFLNRFYTDTKDNFAAVLDFMCPPWIYKVAAQGWKLSLQKHQENILNLIKCDFCNQRLFVDCILADEGLENYWHKKWCTRATPMGDMPFHEHFCRLVVLLEKLIGAHGEYLVDQELSFDIEAVDRKRWESFDVDEGLERFKKLRKMYFN
;
A
#
# COMPACT_ATOMS: atom_id res chain seq x y z
N MET A 1 28.31 43.43 -5.53
CA MET A 1 28.67 42.03 -5.24
C MET A 1 30.17 41.99 -5.04
N ASP A 2 30.63 41.32 -3.97
CA ASP A 2 32.04 41.23 -3.62
C ASP A 2 32.87 40.58 -4.74
N PRO A 3 34.05 41.11 -5.07
CA PRO A 3 34.87 40.63 -6.18
C PRO A 3 35.54 39.26 -5.93
N GLU A 4 35.37 38.63 -4.77
CA GLU A 4 35.94 37.32 -4.47
C GLU A 4 35.04 36.12 -4.83
N PHE A 5 33.75 36.33 -5.12
CA PHE A 5 32.83 35.22 -5.40
C PHE A 5 32.85 34.70 -6.85
N THR A 6 33.55 35.37 -7.76
CA THR A 6 33.53 35.03 -9.20
C THR A 6 34.66 34.11 -9.66
N ALA A 7 35.61 33.74 -8.80
CA ALA A 7 36.77 32.94 -9.21
C ALA A 7 36.47 31.44 -9.44
N ASN A 8 35.35 30.92 -8.92
CA ASN A 8 35.04 29.47 -8.97
C ASN A 8 33.70 29.13 -9.66
N THR A 9 33.06 30.08 -10.34
CA THR A 9 31.81 29.81 -11.05
C THR A 9 32.11 29.26 -12.45
N PRO A 10 31.65 28.04 -12.81
CA PRO A 10 31.85 27.48 -14.14
C PRO A 10 31.38 28.44 -15.25
N PRO A 11 32.16 28.64 -16.33
CA PRO A 11 31.86 29.63 -17.38
C PRO A 11 30.46 29.50 -18.00
N ILE A 12 29.90 28.28 -17.98
CA ILE A 12 28.57 27.98 -18.51
C ILE A 12 27.45 28.62 -17.67
N LEU A 13 27.63 28.73 -16.35
CA LEU A 13 26.65 29.32 -15.44
C LEU A 13 26.61 30.84 -15.57
N ASN A 14 27.76 31.49 -15.79
CA ASN A 14 27.80 32.92 -16.13
C ASN A 14 27.13 33.21 -17.48
N LYS A 15 27.26 32.29 -18.44
CA LYS A 15 26.59 32.40 -19.74
C LYS A 15 25.07 32.26 -19.63
N CYS A 16 24.58 31.38 -18.76
CA CYS A 16 23.16 31.23 -18.47
C CYS A 16 22.56 32.44 -17.72
N LEU A 17 23.30 33.04 -16.78
CA LEU A 17 22.86 34.25 -16.08
C LEU A 17 22.73 35.45 -17.03
N LEU A 18 23.70 35.63 -17.94
CA LEU A 18 23.62 36.69 -18.96
C LEU A 18 22.45 36.50 -19.94
N LEU A 19 22.07 35.25 -20.24
CA LEU A 19 20.90 34.97 -21.09
C LEU A 19 19.56 35.22 -20.37
N LEU A 20 19.53 35.09 -19.05
CA LEU A 20 18.35 35.39 -18.23
C LEU A 20 18.15 36.89 -18.01
N GLU A 21 19.22 37.68 -17.97
CA GLU A 21 19.14 39.14 -17.85
C GLU A 21 18.79 39.86 -19.17
N GLN A 22 18.90 39.17 -20.32
CA GLN A 22 18.68 39.74 -21.65
C GLN A 22 17.29 39.47 -22.26
N THR A 23 16.35 38.86 -21.54
CA THR A 23 15.00 38.65 -22.06
C THR A 23 14.11 39.88 -21.78
N PRO A 24 13.62 40.60 -22.81
CA PRO A 24 12.69 41.71 -22.61
C PRO A 24 11.34 41.15 -22.16
N VAL A 25 10.81 41.70 -21.06
CA VAL A 25 9.50 41.36 -20.52
C VAL A 25 8.41 41.74 -21.54
N PRO A 26 7.56 40.80 -22.01
CA PRO A 26 6.43 41.15 -22.85
C PRO A 26 5.33 41.86 -22.05
N CYS A 27 4.78 42.87 -22.70
CA CYS A 27 3.70 43.75 -22.28
C CYS A 27 2.52 43.01 -21.61
N THR A 28 2.08 43.53 -20.47
CA THR A 28 0.93 43.03 -19.69
C THR A 28 -0.38 43.33 -20.43
N ALA A 29 -1.07 42.29 -20.90
CA ALA A 29 -2.44 42.40 -21.36
C ALA A 29 -3.37 42.63 -20.15
N GLN A 30 -4.16 43.70 -20.21
CA GLN A 30 -5.15 44.07 -19.21
C GLN A 30 -6.36 43.13 -19.28
N TYR A 31 -6.62 42.37 -18.22
CA TYR A 31 -7.94 41.78 -17.97
C TYR A 31 -8.70 42.66 -16.97
N ALA A 32 -9.84 43.19 -17.42
CA ALA A 32 -10.77 43.91 -16.57
C ALA A 32 -11.50 42.94 -15.62
N PRO A 33 -11.49 43.16 -14.30
CA PRO A 33 -12.28 42.35 -13.38
C PRO A 33 -13.74 42.82 -13.37
N ALA A 34 -14.65 41.86 -13.41
CA ALA A 34 -16.08 42.08 -13.23
C ALA A 34 -16.36 42.78 -11.89
N ALA A 35 -17.11 43.87 -11.95
CA ALA A 35 -17.52 44.67 -10.80
C ALA A 35 -18.42 43.86 -9.85
N ARG A 36 -17.82 43.23 -8.84
CA ARG A 36 -18.53 42.75 -7.65
C ARG A 36 -18.27 43.69 -6.47
N GLY A 37 -19.25 44.58 -6.24
CA GLY A 37 -19.63 45.14 -4.94
C GLY A 37 -18.63 46.00 -4.18
N GLU A 38 -18.58 47.31 -4.50
CA GLU A 38 -17.92 48.33 -3.66
C GLU A 38 -18.47 48.41 -2.22
N LYS A 39 -19.70 47.91 -1.98
CA LYS A 39 -20.37 47.99 -0.67
C LYS A 39 -19.67 47.27 0.48
N TYR A 40 -18.75 46.35 0.20
CA TYR A 40 -18.12 45.52 1.24
C TYR A 40 -16.66 45.89 1.52
N ARG A 41 -16.04 46.78 0.72
CA ARG A 41 -14.63 47.18 0.91
C ARG A 41 -14.40 48.04 2.16
N SER A 42 -15.43 48.72 2.65
CA SER A 42 -15.38 49.54 3.86
C SER A 42 -15.77 48.78 5.14
N HIS A 43 -16.14 47.49 5.05
CA HIS A 43 -16.53 46.74 6.25
C HIS A 43 -15.28 46.46 7.11
N PRO A 44 -15.29 46.79 8.41
CA PRO A 44 -14.12 46.64 9.28
C PRO A 44 -13.60 45.20 9.33
N ASP A 45 -14.49 44.21 9.34
CA ASP A 45 -14.08 42.79 9.31
C ASP A 45 -13.39 42.41 7.99
N ILE A 46 -13.84 42.96 6.87
CA ILE A 46 -13.23 42.67 5.56
C ILE A 46 -11.84 43.32 5.48
N GLN A 47 -11.69 44.51 6.06
CA GLN A 47 -10.38 45.16 6.18
C GLN A 47 -9.46 44.37 7.13
N PHE A 48 -9.99 43.88 8.25
CA PHE A 48 -9.28 43.02 9.19
C PHE A 48 -8.81 41.72 8.52
N PHE A 49 -9.69 40.94 7.90
CA PHE A 49 -9.33 39.70 7.22
C PHE A 49 -8.45 39.95 5.98
N SER A 50 -8.63 41.05 5.26
CA SER A 50 -7.72 41.45 4.17
C SER A 50 -6.32 41.78 4.71
N SER A 51 -6.22 42.42 5.88
CA SER A 51 -4.94 42.73 6.53
C SER A 51 -4.23 41.46 7.02
N ILE A 52 -4.96 40.51 7.63
CA ILE A 52 -4.43 39.20 8.03
C ILE A 52 -3.97 38.42 6.81
N LYS A 53 -4.80 38.37 5.76
CA LYS A 53 -4.45 37.69 4.51
C LYS A 53 -3.20 38.30 3.91
N LYS A 54 -3.08 39.63 3.80
CA LYS A 54 -1.87 40.30 3.30
C LYS A 54 -0.65 40.01 4.16
N LYS A 55 -0.78 40.01 5.48
CA LYS A 55 0.32 39.76 6.43
C LYS A 55 0.87 38.33 6.30
N HIS A 56 -0.01 37.34 6.12
CA HIS A 56 0.38 35.93 6.05
C HIS A 56 0.48 35.38 4.62
N HIS A 57 0.12 36.15 3.59
CA HIS A 57 0.17 35.69 2.20
C HIS A 57 1.58 35.28 1.79
N PHE A 58 2.58 36.07 2.16
CA PHE A 58 3.97 35.78 1.84
C PHE A 58 4.49 34.55 2.61
N GLU A 59 4.16 34.42 3.89
CA GLU A 59 4.52 33.24 4.69
C GLU A 59 3.86 31.96 4.18
N TYR A 60 2.59 32.04 3.80
CA TYR A 60 1.83 30.94 3.21
C TYR A 60 2.47 30.45 1.91
N HIS A 61 2.80 31.36 0.98
CA HIS A 61 3.47 30.98 -0.26
C HIS A 61 4.90 30.49 -0.03
N ARG A 62 5.63 31.07 0.92
CA ARG A 62 6.96 30.62 1.32
C ARG A 62 6.94 29.21 1.93
N GLN A 63 5.92 28.87 2.74
CA GLN A 63 5.73 27.51 3.27
C GLN A 63 5.35 26.53 2.16
N LYS A 64 4.42 26.91 1.28
CA LYS A 64 3.97 26.06 0.17
C LYS A 64 5.09 25.80 -0.84
N GLN A 65 5.94 26.78 -1.10
CA GLN A 65 7.09 26.63 -2.00
C GLN A 65 8.21 25.79 -1.37
N LYS A 66 8.40 25.86 -0.05
CA LYS A 66 9.30 24.94 0.69
C LYS A 66 8.83 23.49 0.64
N GLN A 67 7.51 23.23 0.66
CA GLN A 67 6.94 21.88 0.56
C GLN A 67 7.07 21.25 -0.84
N LEU A 68 7.25 22.06 -1.89
CA LEU A 68 7.33 21.59 -3.29
C LEU A 68 8.77 21.39 -3.80
N LEU A 69 9.77 21.91 -3.09
CA LEU A 69 11.17 21.90 -3.53
C LEU A 69 12.05 20.87 -2.81
N GLU A 70 11.55 20.16 -1.80
CA GLU A 70 12.30 19.05 -1.21
C GLU A 70 11.95 17.72 -1.91
N PRO A 71 12.91 17.06 -2.57
CA PRO A 71 12.70 15.70 -3.07
C PRO A 71 12.43 14.79 -1.87
N VAL A 72 11.43 13.92 -2.03
CA VAL A 72 10.98 12.93 -1.04
C VAL A 72 12.09 11.91 -0.78
N TYR A 73 13.06 12.27 0.04
CA TYR A 73 13.90 11.36 0.80
C TYR A 73 13.64 11.69 2.27
N GLY A 74 12.66 10.97 2.82
CA GLY A 74 11.99 11.31 4.08
C GLY A 74 12.94 11.41 5.26
N HIS A 75 13.15 12.65 5.73
CA HIS A 75 13.50 12.92 7.11
C HIS A 75 12.30 12.57 7.97
N VAL A 76 12.27 11.34 8.50
CA VAL A 76 11.27 10.92 9.51
C VAL A 76 11.70 11.49 10.86
N ASN A 77 11.63 12.81 11.03
CA ASN A 77 11.81 13.43 12.34
C ASN A 77 10.81 14.59 12.51
N GLU A 78 10.13 14.58 13.65
CA GLU A 78 9.51 15.74 14.30
C GLU A 78 8.26 16.37 13.66
N VAL A 79 7.30 15.53 13.28
CA VAL A 79 5.91 15.91 13.57
C VAL A 79 5.54 15.13 14.82
N THR A 80 5.35 15.82 15.94
CA THR A 80 4.59 15.36 17.12
C THR A 80 3.14 15.11 16.70
N GLY A 81 2.96 14.20 15.75
CA GLY A 81 1.69 13.75 15.27
C GLY A 81 1.02 12.97 16.39
N CYS A 82 -0.25 13.30 16.64
CA CYS A 82 -1.12 12.52 17.48
C CYS A 82 -0.89 11.02 17.20
N PHE A 83 -0.46 10.27 18.22
CA PHE A 83 -0.29 8.83 18.10
C PHE A 83 -1.65 8.22 17.75
N ASP A 84 -1.77 7.70 16.53
CA ASP A 84 -2.95 7.00 16.07
C ASP A 84 -2.53 5.60 15.58
N PRO A 85 -2.71 4.56 16.40
CA PRO A 85 -2.31 3.20 16.05
C PRO A 85 -3.21 2.58 14.98
N TYR A 86 -4.36 3.20 14.69
CA TYR A 86 -5.36 2.72 13.75
C TYR A 86 -5.33 3.49 12.41
N SER A 87 -4.51 4.54 12.31
CA SER A 87 -4.34 5.30 11.08
C SER A 87 -3.74 4.43 9.96
N ARG A 88 -4.56 4.11 8.95
CA ARG A 88 -4.12 3.46 7.70
C ARG A 88 -2.97 4.24 7.04
N LYS A 89 -3.06 5.58 7.02
CA LYS A 89 -2.02 6.45 6.45
C LYS A 89 -0.68 6.26 7.16
N HIS A 90 -0.65 6.28 8.49
CA HIS A 90 0.58 6.07 9.25
C HIS A 90 1.10 4.64 9.13
N LEU A 91 0.22 3.63 9.04
CA LEU A 91 0.62 2.25 8.75
C LEU A 91 1.33 2.16 7.39
N LEU A 92 0.72 2.70 6.33
CA LEU A 92 1.30 2.68 4.98
C LEU A 92 2.63 3.43 4.93
N GLN A 93 2.76 4.55 5.66
CA GLN A 93 4.04 5.26 5.80
C GLN A 93 5.11 4.37 6.43
N ARG A 94 4.79 3.62 7.50
CA ARG A 94 5.72 2.66 8.12
C ARG A 94 6.06 1.53 7.16
N ILE A 95 5.09 0.89 6.52
CA ILE A 95 5.30 -0.18 5.53
C ILE A 95 6.18 0.30 4.37
N GLY A 96 6.01 1.55 3.93
CA GLY A 96 6.80 2.14 2.84
C GLY A 96 8.31 2.25 3.14
N THR A 97 8.71 2.20 4.41
CA THR A 97 10.13 2.22 4.82
C THR A 97 10.86 0.90 4.56
N TYR A 98 10.12 -0.19 4.36
CA TYR A 98 10.68 -1.51 4.04
C TYR A 98 10.93 -1.62 2.54
N ASN A 99 12.12 -2.09 2.17
CA ASN A 99 12.55 -2.32 0.81
C ASN A 99 13.48 -3.55 0.74
N ALA A 100 13.70 -4.08 -0.46
CA ALA A 100 14.50 -5.29 -0.65
C ALA A 100 15.97 -5.15 -0.18
N LEU A 101 16.48 -3.92 -0.08
CA LEU A 101 17.85 -3.68 0.37
C LEU A 101 17.92 -3.70 1.90
N ASN A 102 16.94 -3.13 2.59
CA ASN A 102 16.96 -2.99 4.05
C ASN A 102 16.10 -4.01 4.81
N TRP A 103 15.40 -4.90 4.10
CA TRP A 103 14.58 -5.95 4.69
C TRP A 103 14.79 -7.27 3.97
N SER A 104 15.27 -8.28 4.70
CA SER A 104 15.50 -9.63 4.21
C SER A 104 15.36 -10.63 5.36
N ILE A 105 14.44 -11.58 5.21
CA ILE A 105 14.25 -12.69 6.15
C ILE A 105 14.58 -13.97 5.38
N PRO A 106 15.45 -14.83 5.91
CA PRO A 106 15.72 -16.11 5.26
C PRO A 106 14.44 -16.95 5.18
N PRO A 107 14.21 -17.64 4.05
CA PRO A 107 13.06 -18.53 3.91
C PRO A 107 13.05 -19.52 5.08
N SER A 108 11.86 -19.84 5.61
CA SER A 108 11.73 -20.99 6.51
C SER A 108 12.02 -22.26 5.72
N ALA A 109 12.63 -23.26 6.36
CA ALA A 109 12.89 -24.55 5.73
C ALA A 109 11.61 -25.33 5.37
N SER A 110 10.43 -24.76 5.61
CA SER A 110 9.13 -25.36 5.33
C SER A 110 8.75 -25.48 3.85
N CYS A 111 9.72 -25.52 2.92
CA CYS A 111 9.46 -25.59 1.49
C CYS A 111 10.26 -26.74 0.85
N HIS A 112 9.57 -27.81 0.45
CA HIS A 112 10.00 -28.89 -0.47
C HIS A 112 11.02 -29.92 0.02
N LEU A 113 10.52 -30.97 0.67
CA LEU A 113 10.71 -32.33 0.14
C LEU A 113 9.36 -32.76 -0.44
N GLU A 114 9.15 -32.47 -1.73
CA GLU A 114 8.22 -33.30 -2.49
C GLU A 114 9.00 -34.56 -2.87
N ASP A 115 8.64 -35.65 -2.20
CA ASP A 115 9.10 -37.00 -2.44
C ASP A 115 8.86 -37.38 -3.91
N GLY A 116 9.90 -37.23 -4.71
CA GLY A 116 10.07 -37.94 -5.97
C GLY A 116 10.95 -39.16 -5.76
N ASP A 117 10.54 -40.10 -4.91
CA ASP A 117 11.06 -41.48 -4.96
C ASP A 117 10.00 -42.47 -4.46
N GLU A 118 9.67 -43.41 -5.35
CA GLU A 118 8.80 -44.55 -5.14
C GLU A 118 9.50 -45.55 -4.19
N ILE A 119 9.39 -45.33 -2.87
CA ILE A 119 9.79 -46.35 -1.89
C ILE A 119 8.67 -47.39 -1.79
N THR A 120 8.89 -48.50 -2.49
CA THR A 120 8.17 -49.75 -2.30
C THR A 120 8.17 -50.16 -0.82
N CYS A 121 6.99 -50.11 -0.20
CA CYS A 121 6.78 -50.64 1.13
C CYS A 121 6.80 -52.18 1.06
N THR A 122 7.97 -52.79 1.26
CA THR A 122 8.07 -54.24 1.51
C THR A 122 8.10 -54.52 3.02
N LYS A 123 6.97 -55.07 3.48
CA LYS A 123 6.79 -56.00 4.59
C LYS A 123 7.61 -55.79 5.87
N SER A 124 6.95 -55.18 6.84
CA SER A 124 7.16 -55.39 8.27
C SER A 124 7.03 -56.87 8.64
N THR A 125 8.02 -57.33 9.40
CA THR A 125 8.16 -58.62 10.05
C THR A 125 7.00 -58.96 10.99
N GLU A 126 6.61 -60.22 10.92
CA GLU A 126 5.73 -60.94 11.84
C GLU A 126 6.27 -60.87 13.28
N HIS A 127 5.41 -60.54 14.25
CA HIS A 127 5.35 -61.34 15.46
C HIS A 127 3.95 -61.34 16.07
N ASP A 128 3.39 -62.54 16.00
CA ASP A 128 2.17 -63.10 16.54
C ASP A 128 2.25 -63.19 18.07
N TRP A 129 1.19 -62.78 18.78
CA TRP A 129 0.72 -63.43 20.01
C TRP A 129 -0.78 -63.12 20.18
N THR A 130 -1.56 -64.18 20.01
CA THR A 130 -3.00 -64.31 20.20
C THR A 130 -3.41 -64.29 21.68
N SER A 131 -4.67 -63.91 21.98
CA SER A 131 -5.61 -64.64 22.88
C SER A 131 -6.87 -63.81 23.23
N ASP A 132 -7.97 -64.13 22.54
CA ASP A 132 -9.40 -64.31 22.93
C ASP A 132 -10.09 -63.60 24.14
N GLY A 133 -11.06 -62.73 23.80
CA GLY A 133 -12.51 -62.79 24.14
C GLY A 133 -13.03 -62.40 25.55
N PRO A 134 -14.37 -62.20 25.77
CA PRO A 134 -15.48 -61.89 24.85
C PRO A 134 -16.34 -60.64 25.28
N THR A 135 -17.23 -60.20 24.39
CA THR A 135 -18.29 -59.20 24.61
C THR A 135 -19.48 -59.76 25.42
N PRO A 136 -20.35 -58.88 26.01
CA PRO A 136 -21.67 -58.72 25.37
C PRO A 136 -22.32 -57.31 25.47
N SER A 137 -23.08 -57.02 24.40
CA SER A 137 -24.40 -56.37 24.32
C SER A 137 -24.66 -54.92 24.82
N ASN A 138 -24.94 -54.05 23.82
CA ASN A 138 -26.14 -53.23 23.61
C ASN A 138 -26.88 -52.65 24.84
N LEU A 139 -27.04 -51.32 24.92
CA LEU A 139 -28.16 -50.51 24.35
C LEU A 139 -28.23 -49.12 25.02
N ASP A 140 -28.80 -48.15 24.30
CA ASP A 140 -29.27 -46.81 24.69
C ASP A 140 -28.24 -45.69 24.90
N ARG A 141 -28.07 -44.82 23.89
CA ARG A 141 -28.85 -43.60 23.63
C ARG A 141 -28.71 -42.51 24.71
N SER A 142 -28.08 -41.44 24.23
CA SER A 142 -28.56 -40.06 24.31
C SER A 142 -27.89 -39.13 25.34
N ILE A 143 -27.33 -38.06 24.76
CA ILE A 143 -27.14 -36.71 25.33
C ILE A 143 -26.01 -36.56 26.36
N GLU A 144 -24.82 -36.15 25.90
CA GLU A 144 -23.97 -35.14 26.57
C GLU A 144 -22.79 -34.67 25.70
N ASP A 145 -23.02 -34.38 24.40
CA ASP A 145 -22.09 -33.57 23.59
C ASP A 145 -22.44 -32.08 23.75
N ALA A 146 -22.01 -31.49 24.86
CA ALA A 146 -22.08 -30.04 25.06
C ALA A 146 -20.96 -29.53 25.97
N ARG A 147 -19.70 -29.83 25.64
CA ARG A 147 -18.53 -29.19 26.29
C ARG A 147 -17.27 -29.24 25.42
N SER A 148 -17.29 -28.53 24.30
CA SER A 148 -16.07 -28.03 23.65
C SER A 148 -16.44 -27.03 22.56
N ASN A 149 -16.80 -25.82 22.99
CA ASN A 149 -16.57 -24.65 22.13
C ASN A 149 -15.08 -24.29 22.29
N PRO A 150 -14.19 -24.59 21.33
CA PRO A 150 -12.91 -23.91 21.33
C PRO A 150 -13.23 -22.44 21.06
N SER A 151 -12.97 -21.59 22.07
CA SER A 151 -12.84 -20.15 21.86
C SER A 151 -12.06 -19.90 20.57
N PRO A 152 -12.42 -18.92 19.72
CA PRO A 152 -11.65 -18.62 18.53
C PRO A 152 -10.24 -18.27 18.98
N ARG A 153 -9.32 -19.23 18.91
CA ARG A 153 -7.89 -19.00 19.12
C ARG A 153 -7.57 -17.86 18.19
N SER A 154 -7.25 -16.70 18.77
CA SER A 154 -6.73 -15.58 18.02
C SER A 154 -5.58 -16.12 17.18
N LEU A 155 -5.78 -16.19 15.86
CA LEU A 155 -4.74 -16.56 14.91
C LEU A 155 -3.74 -15.41 14.96
N LEU A 156 -2.87 -15.45 15.97
CA LEU A 156 -1.75 -14.54 16.06
C LEU A 156 -0.95 -14.74 14.77
N PRO A 157 -0.59 -13.66 14.07
CA PRO A 157 0.25 -13.76 12.89
C PRO A 157 1.48 -14.62 13.22
N THR A 158 1.63 -15.74 12.53
CA THR A 158 2.72 -16.71 12.70
C THR A 158 3.95 -16.32 11.90
N GLU A 159 3.80 -15.36 10.98
CA GLU A 159 4.87 -14.95 10.06
C GLU A 159 5.40 -13.55 10.39
N LEU A 160 6.73 -13.47 10.43
CA LEU A 160 7.47 -12.24 10.57
C LEU A 160 7.47 -11.51 9.22
N THR A 161 6.63 -10.49 9.09
CA THR A 161 6.45 -9.72 7.85
C THR A 161 6.64 -8.23 8.07
N GLU A 162 6.82 -7.46 6.98
CA GLU A 162 6.90 -5.99 7.05
C GLU A 162 5.62 -5.42 7.66
N LEU A 163 4.47 -5.97 7.26
CA LEU A 163 3.16 -5.59 7.76
C LEU A 163 3.05 -5.85 9.27
N PHE A 164 3.51 -7.02 9.73
CA PHE A 164 3.51 -7.34 11.15
C PHE A 164 4.34 -6.34 11.97
N CYS A 165 5.56 -6.03 11.52
CA CYS A 165 6.42 -5.05 12.18
C CYS A 165 5.78 -3.66 12.16
N ALA A 166 5.28 -3.22 11.01
CA ALA A 166 4.66 -1.91 10.86
C ALA A 166 3.37 -1.74 11.67
N ALA A 167 2.57 -2.79 11.82
CA ALA A 167 1.37 -2.78 12.65
C ALA A 167 1.67 -2.70 14.15
N ASN A 168 2.86 -3.16 14.57
CA ASN A 168 3.40 -2.97 15.91
C ASN A 168 4.28 -1.70 16.01
N GLY A 169 4.13 -0.75 15.09
CA GLY A 169 4.73 0.58 15.23
C GLY A 169 6.18 0.72 14.78
N TRP A 170 6.74 -0.31 14.16
CA TRP A 170 8.12 -0.31 13.67
C TRP A 170 8.21 0.25 12.25
N ALA A 171 9.25 1.01 11.97
CA ALA A 171 9.66 1.42 10.63
C ALA A 171 11.08 0.89 10.38
N CYS A 172 11.37 0.41 9.16
CA CYS A 172 12.71 -0.03 8.79
C CYS A 172 13.57 1.19 8.46
N LYS A 173 14.75 1.30 9.08
CA LYS A 173 15.71 2.36 8.72
C LYS A 173 16.26 2.10 7.32
N VAL A 174 16.38 3.17 6.55
CA VAL A 174 17.02 3.12 5.23
C VAL A 174 18.50 2.82 5.42
N ILE A 175 19.06 2.02 4.51
CA ILE A 175 20.51 1.81 4.43
C ILE A 175 21.15 3.13 4.00
N SER A 176 21.96 3.70 4.88
CA SER A 176 22.78 4.88 4.61
C SER A 176 24.25 4.48 4.63
N ARG A 177 25.15 5.34 4.15
CA ARG A 177 26.61 5.12 4.27
C ARG A 177 27.04 4.77 5.69
N ASP A 178 26.34 5.32 6.68
CA ASP A 178 26.61 5.11 8.10
C ASP A 178 25.84 3.92 8.73
N ASN A 179 24.93 3.27 7.99
CA ASN A 179 24.06 2.21 8.51
C ASN A 179 23.79 1.16 7.43
N ASN A 180 24.66 0.15 7.37
CA ASN A 180 24.55 -0.96 6.42
C ASN A 180 23.76 -2.16 6.98
N PHE A 181 23.10 -2.00 8.13
CA PHE A 181 22.36 -3.10 8.74
C PHE A 181 21.00 -3.29 8.06
N THR A 182 20.84 -4.47 7.45
CA THR A 182 19.51 -4.97 7.07
C THR A 182 18.68 -5.24 8.32
N ASN A 183 17.36 -5.19 8.17
CA ASN A 183 16.38 -5.45 9.22
C ASN A 183 16.50 -4.56 10.47
N HIS A 184 17.02 -3.35 10.31
CA HIS A 184 17.10 -2.38 11.40
C HIS A 184 15.77 -1.65 11.56
N LEU A 185 15.04 -1.98 12.61
CA LEU A 185 13.75 -1.38 12.97
C LEU A 185 13.92 -0.23 13.96
N LYS A 186 13.19 0.87 13.75
CA LYS A 186 13.03 1.99 14.69
C LYS A 186 11.54 2.16 15.01
N CYS A 187 11.19 2.17 16.29
CA CYS A 187 9.82 2.43 16.72
C CYS A 187 9.46 3.90 16.44
N THR A 188 8.30 4.11 15.82
CA THR A 188 7.80 5.45 15.46
C THR A 188 7.31 6.28 16.65
N ALA A 189 7.02 5.66 17.80
CA ALA A 189 6.56 6.37 19.00
C ALA A 189 7.67 6.57 20.03
N CYS A 190 8.35 5.50 20.43
CA CYS A 190 9.37 5.58 21.50
C CYS A 190 10.81 5.69 20.98
N SER A 191 11.03 5.69 19.66
CA SER A 191 12.36 5.70 19.03
C SER A 191 13.29 4.55 19.42
N ALA A 192 12.80 3.51 20.11
CA ALA A 192 13.55 2.29 20.37
C ALA A 192 14.04 1.68 19.05
N GLN A 193 15.23 1.08 19.09
CA GLN A 193 15.87 0.45 17.94
C GLN A 193 15.95 -1.05 18.18
N PHE A 194 15.65 -1.84 17.15
CA PHE A 194 15.65 -3.29 17.21
C PHE A 194 16.22 -3.83 15.89
N ILE A 195 17.21 -4.71 15.95
CA ILE A 195 17.89 -5.24 14.76
C ILE A 195 17.65 -6.74 14.69
N LEU A 196 17.07 -7.22 13.59
CA LEU A 196 16.84 -8.64 13.39
C LEU A 196 18.07 -9.24 12.70
N ARG A 197 18.76 -10.15 13.39
CA ARG A 197 19.90 -10.88 12.84
C ARG A 197 19.52 -12.33 12.61
N PHE A 198 19.74 -12.81 11.40
CA PHE A 198 19.55 -14.20 11.04
C PHE A 198 20.88 -14.80 10.62
N ASN A 199 21.00 -16.11 10.76
CA ASN A 199 22.17 -16.86 10.31
C ASN A 199 22.02 -17.14 8.81
N PHE A 200 22.98 -16.72 8.00
CA PHE A 200 22.98 -16.97 6.56
C PHE A 200 23.90 -18.14 6.21
N VAL A 201 23.40 -19.04 5.38
CA VAL A 201 24.12 -20.23 4.90
C VAL A 201 25.35 -19.87 4.07
N ASN A 202 25.30 -18.75 3.35
CA ASN A 202 26.35 -18.36 2.40
C ASN A 202 27.59 -17.68 3.02
N GLU A 203 27.67 -17.55 4.35
CA GLU A 203 28.92 -17.15 5.01
C GLU A 203 29.88 -18.36 5.03
N ALA A 204 30.44 -18.66 3.85
CA ALA A 204 31.22 -19.84 3.47
C ALA A 204 32.54 -20.07 4.25
N ASN A 205 32.70 -19.47 5.43
CA ASN A 205 33.86 -19.66 6.30
C ASN A 205 33.58 -20.55 7.52
N TYR A 206 32.40 -21.17 7.61
CA TYR A 206 32.14 -22.24 8.57
C TYR A 206 32.72 -23.57 8.08
N SER A 207 34.02 -23.60 7.77
CA SER A 207 34.70 -24.83 7.35
C SER A 207 34.94 -25.83 8.49
N ASP A 208 34.45 -25.54 9.71
CA ASP A 208 34.61 -26.40 10.90
C ASP A 208 33.38 -26.38 11.84
N SER A 209 32.23 -25.79 11.47
CA SER A 209 31.09 -25.77 12.39
C SER A 209 30.32 -27.08 12.40
N LEU A 210 30.02 -27.54 13.62
CA LEU A 210 29.23 -28.73 13.92
C LEU A 210 27.74 -28.64 13.52
N PHE A 211 27.28 -27.49 13.04
CA PHE A 211 25.87 -27.25 12.69
C PHE A 211 25.65 -27.52 11.22
N ASP A 212 24.69 -28.40 10.93
CA ASP A 212 24.25 -28.62 9.56
C ASP A 212 23.22 -27.55 9.13
N MET A 213 22.75 -27.69 7.89
CA MET A 213 21.79 -26.78 7.29
C MET A 213 20.44 -26.77 8.02
N ASP A 214 20.06 -27.91 8.56
CA ASP A 214 18.78 -28.10 9.26
C ASP A 214 18.85 -27.43 10.64
N ASP A 215 19.99 -27.55 11.33
CA ASP A 215 20.25 -26.84 12.59
C ASP A 215 20.17 -25.31 12.41
N ILE A 216 20.76 -24.78 11.33
CA ILE A 216 20.72 -23.34 11.02
C ILE A 216 19.29 -22.90 10.71
N ALA A 217 18.54 -23.70 9.97
CA ALA A 217 17.15 -23.42 9.66
C ALA A 217 16.27 -23.42 10.92
N GLU A 218 16.42 -24.44 11.77
CA GLU A 218 15.71 -24.54 13.05
C GLU A 218 16.04 -23.36 13.96
N LEU A 219 17.32 -22.99 14.07
CA LEU A 219 17.75 -21.83 14.83
C LEU A 219 17.12 -20.53 14.29
N ASN A 220 17.07 -20.36 12.98
CA ASN A 220 16.43 -19.20 12.36
C ASN A 220 14.91 -19.17 12.60
N ASP A 221 14.25 -20.32 12.60
CA ASP A 221 12.82 -20.40 12.91
C ASP A 221 12.54 -20.10 14.39
N ASN A 222 13.39 -20.58 15.30
CA ASN A 222 13.35 -20.19 16.72
C ASN A 222 13.59 -18.69 16.92
N LEU A 223 14.54 -18.10 16.19
CA LEU A 223 14.77 -16.65 16.17
C LEU A 223 13.54 -15.89 15.65
N LYS A 224 12.88 -16.36 14.59
CA LYS A 224 11.63 -15.73 14.09
C LYS A 224 10.57 -15.70 15.19
N VAL A 225 10.34 -16.80 15.89
CA VAL A 225 9.37 -16.87 17.00
C VAL A 225 9.73 -15.88 18.11
N SER A 226 11.00 -15.81 18.49
CA SER A 226 11.49 -14.84 19.49
C SER A 226 11.28 -13.40 19.03
N TYR A 227 11.64 -13.07 17.79
CA TYR A 227 11.45 -11.74 17.21
C TYR A 227 9.98 -11.33 17.13
N LEU A 228 9.07 -12.25 16.81
CA LEU A 228 7.63 -11.97 16.82
C LEU A 228 7.14 -11.52 18.20
N SER A 229 7.65 -12.13 19.27
CA SER A 229 7.35 -11.74 20.66
C SER A 229 7.95 -10.37 21.01
N GLU A 230 9.24 -10.18 20.69
CA GLU A 230 9.96 -8.93 20.95
C GLU A 230 9.34 -7.74 20.22
N ILE A 231 8.94 -7.90 18.96
CA ILE A 231 8.32 -6.84 18.15
C ILE A 231 6.98 -6.41 18.75
N ARG A 232 6.18 -7.33 19.31
CA ARG A 232 4.89 -7.00 19.93
C ARG A 232 5.08 -6.31 21.26
N GLN A 233 6.01 -6.80 22.08
CA GLN A 233 6.04 -6.44 23.50
C GLN A 233 7.45 -6.14 23.99
N GLY A 234 8.46 -6.96 23.71
CA GLY A 234 9.76 -6.85 24.38
C GLY A 234 10.57 -5.59 24.00
N ALA A 235 10.71 -5.32 22.71
CA ALA A 235 11.69 -4.37 22.17
C ALA A 235 11.30 -2.88 22.30
N HIS A 236 10.06 -2.58 22.71
CA HIS A 236 9.62 -1.20 22.95
C HIS A 236 10.06 -0.70 24.33
N SER A 237 10.27 0.62 24.48
CA SER A 237 10.39 1.23 25.82
C SER A 237 9.16 0.94 26.67
N ALA A 238 9.32 0.87 28.00
CA ALA A 238 8.22 0.54 28.92
C ALA A 238 7.00 1.49 28.81
N SER A 239 7.23 2.75 28.47
CA SER A 239 6.20 3.79 28.28
C SER A 239 5.68 3.89 26.85
N CYS A 240 6.09 3.00 25.95
CA CYS A 240 5.70 3.08 24.55
C CYS A 240 4.20 2.80 24.40
N PRO A 241 3.43 3.67 23.72
CA PRO A 241 2.01 3.44 23.54
C PRO A 241 1.70 2.17 22.72
N TRP A 242 2.61 1.73 21.85
CA TRP A 242 2.48 0.45 21.14
C TRP A 242 2.46 -0.79 22.05
N LYS A 243 2.99 -0.71 23.29
CA LYS A 243 2.84 -1.80 24.29
C LYS A 243 1.42 -1.92 24.83
N ILE A 244 0.69 -0.80 24.86
CA ILE A 244 -0.65 -0.72 25.45
C ILE A 244 -1.71 -1.05 24.38
N PHE A 245 -1.51 -0.55 23.17
CA PHE A 245 -2.45 -0.73 22.05
C PHE A 245 -2.02 -1.89 21.15
N LEU A 246 -2.59 -3.06 21.38
CA LEU A 246 -2.49 -4.17 20.43
C LEU A 246 -3.35 -3.85 19.20
N CYS A 247 -2.70 -3.60 18.08
CA CYS A 247 -3.38 -3.37 16.80
C CYS A 247 -3.45 -4.70 16.05
N SER A 248 -4.54 -5.46 16.22
CA SER A 248 -4.71 -6.72 15.48
C SER A 248 -4.77 -6.42 13.99
N LEU A 249 -3.96 -7.11 13.19
CA LEU A 249 -4.02 -6.96 11.73
C LEU A 249 -5.41 -7.27 11.20
N GLN A 250 -6.06 -8.29 11.76
CA GLN A 250 -7.40 -8.72 11.41
C GLN A 250 -8.43 -7.73 11.99
N GLY A 251 -9.28 -7.17 11.12
CA GLY A 251 -10.39 -6.28 11.49
C GLY A 251 -10.02 -4.81 11.71
N THR A 252 -8.80 -4.51 12.21
CA THR A 252 -8.47 -3.13 12.62
C THR A 252 -8.12 -2.20 11.47
N TYR A 253 -7.44 -2.72 10.43
CA TYR A 253 -7.10 -1.95 9.23
C TYR A 253 -8.01 -2.28 8.03
N TYR A 254 -8.85 -3.31 8.16
CA TYR A 254 -9.67 -3.86 7.05
C TYR A 254 -11.09 -3.32 7.00
N LEU A 255 -11.52 -2.61 8.03
CA LEU A 255 -12.82 -1.95 8.02
C LEU A 255 -12.58 -0.46 7.78
N THR A 256 -12.16 -0.10 6.56
CA THR A 256 -12.78 1.11 6.01
C THR A 256 -14.17 0.67 5.61
N PRO A 257 -15.20 0.99 6.40
CA PRO A 257 -16.54 0.91 5.87
C PRO A 257 -16.61 1.63 4.52
N PHE A 258 -17.48 1.14 3.65
CA PHE A 258 -17.72 1.70 2.33
C PHE A 258 -18.49 3.03 2.49
N VAL A 259 -17.80 4.08 2.95
CA VAL A 259 -18.31 5.45 2.97
C VAL A 259 -18.10 6.05 1.58
N ALA A 260 -18.94 6.98 1.12
CA ALA A 260 -18.75 7.64 -0.18
C ALA A 260 -17.34 8.27 -0.35
N SER A 261 -16.70 8.68 0.76
CA SER A 261 -15.29 9.11 0.76
C SER A 261 -14.31 8.02 0.30
N THR A 262 -14.64 6.74 0.52
CA THR A 262 -13.89 5.57 0.07
C THR A 262 -13.94 5.45 -1.44
N ILE A 263 -15.08 5.68 -2.09
CA ILE A 263 -15.19 5.66 -3.57
C ILE A 263 -14.34 6.77 -4.18
N SER A 264 -14.49 8.01 -3.71
CA SER A 264 -13.68 9.14 -4.19
C SER A 264 -12.17 8.87 -4.03
N THR A 265 -11.77 8.22 -2.94
CA THR A 265 -10.38 7.85 -2.69
C THR A 265 -9.92 6.76 -3.66
N LEU A 266 -10.72 5.69 -3.82
CA LEU A 266 -10.41 4.58 -4.73
C LEU A 266 -10.26 5.03 -6.18
N ILE A 267 -11.14 5.92 -6.65
CA ILE A 267 -11.06 6.50 -8.00
C ILE A 267 -9.82 7.39 -8.13
N SER A 268 -9.52 8.21 -7.12
CA SER A 268 -8.34 9.07 -7.17
C SER A 268 -7.04 8.25 -7.18
N GLU A 269 -6.92 7.24 -6.31
CA GLU A 269 -5.77 6.32 -6.29
C GLU A 269 -5.64 5.57 -7.63
N TYR A 270 -6.75 5.10 -8.21
CA TYR A 270 -6.78 4.46 -9.52
C TYR A 270 -6.26 5.39 -10.63
N LEU A 271 -6.75 6.63 -10.69
CA LEU A 271 -6.35 7.59 -11.71
C LEU A 271 -4.90 8.04 -11.57
N GLU A 272 -4.37 8.10 -10.34
CA GLU A 272 -2.95 8.33 -10.10
C GLU A 272 -2.07 7.17 -10.59
N CYS A 273 -2.48 5.92 -10.33
CA CYS A 273 -1.81 4.74 -10.89
C CYS A 273 -1.87 4.73 -12.43
N LEU A 274 -3.05 4.99 -13.00
CA LEU A 274 -3.23 5.07 -14.45
C LEU A 274 -2.34 6.15 -15.07
N LYS A 275 -2.27 7.34 -14.46
CA LYS A 275 -1.40 8.42 -14.91
C LYS A 275 0.04 7.99 -14.95
N ASN A 276 0.53 7.40 -13.86
CA ASN A 276 1.90 6.93 -13.76
C ASN A 276 2.23 5.89 -14.85
N LEU A 277 1.33 4.93 -15.11
CA LEU A 277 1.54 3.90 -16.13
C LEU A 277 1.49 4.49 -17.56
N VAL A 278 0.55 5.39 -17.84
CA VAL A 278 0.45 6.07 -19.15
C VAL A 278 1.68 6.92 -19.44
N GLU A 279 2.16 7.68 -18.44
CA GLU A 279 3.39 8.48 -18.58
C GLU A 279 4.64 7.62 -18.75
N SER A 280 4.59 6.36 -18.30
CA SER A 280 5.68 5.39 -18.38
C SER A 280 5.51 4.37 -19.49
N LEU A 281 4.56 4.57 -20.41
CA LEU A 281 4.14 3.54 -21.36
C LEU A 281 5.28 3.05 -22.25
N SER A 282 6.12 3.96 -22.74
CA SER A 282 7.26 3.61 -23.60
C SER A 282 8.25 2.64 -22.95
N MET A 283 8.35 2.64 -21.61
CA MET A 283 9.18 1.68 -20.87
C MET A 283 8.48 0.33 -20.70
N LEU A 284 7.15 0.31 -20.73
CA LEU A 284 6.32 -0.87 -20.48
C LEU A 284 5.86 -1.57 -21.76
N GLU A 285 6.03 -0.97 -22.95
CA GLU A 285 5.63 -1.55 -24.24
C GLU A 285 6.22 -2.95 -24.45
N HIS A 286 7.49 -3.15 -24.10
CA HIS A 286 8.17 -4.45 -24.21
C HIS A 286 7.75 -5.45 -23.10
N MET A 287 6.88 -5.04 -22.19
CA MET A 287 6.47 -5.80 -21.01
C MET A 287 4.99 -6.16 -21.01
N GLU A 288 4.30 -6.04 -22.14
CA GLU A 288 2.86 -6.33 -22.23
C GLU A 288 2.54 -7.73 -21.70
N ASP A 289 3.27 -8.76 -22.14
CA ASP A 289 3.07 -10.15 -21.70
C ASP A 289 3.25 -10.33 -20.19
N PHE A 290 4.14 -9.56 -19.57
CA PHE A 290 4.33 -9.60 -18.13
C PHE A 290 3.22 -8.82 -17.40
N CYS A 291 2.93 -7.61 -17.84
CA CYS A 291 1.92 -6.75 -17.20
C CYS A 291 0.52 -7.36 -17.28
N THR A 292 0.21 -8.07 -18.36
CA THR A 292 -1.05 -8.80 -18.50
C THR A 292 -1.18 -9.97 -17.52
N LYS A 293 -0.08 -10.62 -17.12
CA LYS A 293 -0.08 -11.64 -16.04
C LYS A 293 -0.41 -11.06 -14.66
N LEU A 294 -0.25 -9.74 -14.46
CA LEU A 294 -0.66 -9.05 -13.23
C LEU A 294 -2.18 -8.83 -13.15
N ILE A 295 -2.88 -9.05 -14.26
CA ILE A 295 -4.33 -8.93 -14.34
C ILE A 295 -4.92 -10.31 -14.02
N PRO A 296 -5.79 -10.44 -12.99
CA PRO A 296 -6.46 -11.70 -12.74
C PRO A 296 -7.31 -12.10 -13.96
N PRO A 297 -7.40 -13.39 -14.30
CA PRO A 297 -8.25 -13.84 -15.40
C PRO A 297 -9.70 -13.51 -15.08
N THR A 298 -10.25 -12.49 -15.74
CA THR A 298 -11.64 -12.05 -15.58
C THR A 298 -12.45 -12.26 -16.85
N ALA A 299 -13.78 -12.32 -16.70
CA ALA A 299 -14.70 -12.44 -17.83
C ALA A 299 -14.61 -11.19 -18.75
N PRO A 300 -14.52 -11.38 -20.07
CA PRO A 300 -14.20 -10.30 -21.03
C PRO A 300 -15.32 -9.26 -21.25
N SER A 301 -16.54 -9.50 -20.77
CA SER A 301 -17.72 -8.73 -21.19
C SER A 301 -17.81 -7.29 -20.69
N THR A 302 -17.01 -6.90 -19.69
CA THR A 302 -17.04 -5.53 -19.10
C THR A 302 -15.83 -4.67 -19.47
N ASP A 303 -14.86 -5.23 -20.21
CA ASP A 303 -13.56 -4.59 -20.40
C ASP A 303 -13.61 -3.35 -21.28
N THR A 304 -14.34 -3.42 -22.40
CA THR A 304 -14.43 -2.30 -23.35
C THR A 304 -15.09 -1.08 -22.72
N GLU A 305 -16.17 -1.31 -21.97
CA GLU A 305 -16.91 -0.27 -21.28
C GLU A 305 -16.12 0.33 -20.13
N PHE A 306 -15.45 -0.52 -19.34
CA PHE A 306 -14.54 -0.06 -18.29
C PHE A 306 -13.44 0.85 -18.83
N VAL A 307 -12.78 0.46 -19.93
CA VAL A 307 -11.74 1.29 -20.57
C VAL A 307 -12.33 2.62 -21.07
N ARG A 308 -13.51 2.57 -21.71
CA ARG A 308 -14.20 3.78 -22.21
C ARG A 308 -14.49 4.76 -21.07
N VAL A 309 -15.11 4.31 -19.98
CA VAL A 309 -15.45 5.17 -18.83
C VAL A 309 -14.19 5.67 -18.12
N SER A 310 -13.16 4.82 -18.01
CA SER A 310 -11.87 5.20 -17.42
C SER A 310 -11.16 6.29 -18.23
N LYS A 311 -11.24 6.27 -19.56
CA LYS A 311 -10.73 7.34 -20.42
C LYS A 311 -11.42 8.68 -20.14
N ILE A 312 -12.75 8.67 -19.95
CA ILE A 312 -13.50 9.89 -19.62
C ILE A 312 -13.01 10.48 -18.29
N TRP A 313 -12.90 9.64 -17.26
CA TRP A 313 -12.33 10.06 -15.97
C TRP A 313 -10.94 10.65 -16.13
N PHE A 314 -10.06 9.95 -16.83
CA PHE A 314 -8.65 10.31 -16.99
C PHE A 314 -8.47 11.64 -17.74
N LEU A 315 -9.17 11.82 -18.86
CA LEU A 315 -9.18 13.05 -19.65
C LEU A 315 -9.76 14.22 -18.85
N ASN A 316 -10.88 14.01 -18.15
CA ASN A 316 -11.48 15.04 -17.30
C ASN A 316 -10.57 15.43 -16.13
N ARG A 317 -9.78 14.49 -15.59
CA ARG A 317 -8.93 14.74 -14.42
C ARG A 317 -7.63 15.45 -14.74
N PHE A 318 -6.96 15.06 -15.83
CA PHE A 318 -5.60 15.52 -16.10
C PHE A 318 -5.45 16.36 -17.37
N TYR A 319 -6.47 16.36 -18.25
CA TYR A 319 -6.40 17.01 -19.57
C TYR A 319 -7.63 17.87 -19.85
N THR A 320 -8.14 18.60 -18.84
CA THR A 320 -9.41 19.37 -18.94
C THR A 320 -9.48 20.29 -20.15
N ASP A 321 -8.36 20.94 -20.48
CA ASP A 321 -8.30 22.00 -21.48
C ASP A 321 -7.98 21.47 -22.88
N THR A 322 -7.54 20.21 -22.97
CA THR A 322 -7.02 19.59 -24.21
C THR A 322 -7.63 18.22 -24.48
N LYS A 323 -8.84 17.96 -23.97
CA LYS A 323 -9.49 16.63 -24.01
C LYS A 323 -9.53 16.04 -25.42
N ASP A 324 -9.96 16.81 -26.40
CA ASP A 324 -10.13 16.32 -27.78
C ASP A 324 -8.81 15.88 -28.43
N ASN A 325 -7.74 16.62 -28.18
CA ASN A 325 -6.41 16.31 -28.70
C ASN A 325 -5.83 15.04 -28.04
N PHE A 326 -6.00 14.91 -26.72
CA PHE A 326 -5.45 13.77 -25.99
C PHE A 326 -6.32 12.51 -26.10
N ALA A 327 -7.61 12.63 -26.37
CA ALA A 327 -8.50 11.48 -26.55
C ALA A 327 -8.03 10.58 -27.71
N ALA A 328 -7.78 11.19 -28.88
CA ALA A 328 -7.28 10.45 -30.05
C ALA A 328 -5.90 9.82 -29.80
N VAL A 329 -5.03 10.50 -29.06
CA VAL A 329 -3.71 9.98 -28.67
C VAL A 329 -3.85 8.78 -27.73
N LEU A 330 -4.73 8.85 -26.73
CA LEU A 330 -4.98 7.74 -25.81
C LEU A 330 -5.62 6.55 -26.50
N ASP A 331 -6.49 6.77 -27.48
CA ASP A 331 -7.10 5.69 -28.27
C ASP A 331 -6.08 4.94 -29.11
N PHE A 332 -5.08 5.64 -29.64
CA PHE A 332 -4.03 5.04 -30.46
C PHE A 332 -2.88 4.45 -29.64
N MET A 333 -2.46 5.14 -28.58
CA MET A 333 -1.23 4.80 -27.86
C MET A 333 -1.48 3.94 -26.63
N CYS A 334 -2.58 4.13 -25.88
CA CYS A 334 -2.74 3.48 -24.59
C CYS A 334 -3.49 2.14 -24.71
N PRO A 335 -2.81 0.99 -24.59
CA PRO A 335 -3.47 -0.30 -24.72
C PRO A 335 -4.43 -0.58 -23.54
N PRO A 336 -5.48 -1.39 -23.74
CA PRO A 336 -6.48 -1.68 -22.70
C PRO A 336 -5.91 -2.28 -21.41
N TRP A 337 -4.82 -3.04 -21.49
CA TRP A 337 -4.22 -3.69 -20.32
C TRP A 337 -3.66 -2.67 -19.30
N ILE A 338 -3.24 -1.47 -19.72
CA ILE A 338 -2.76 -0.41 -18.82
C ILE A 338 -3.85 -0.01 -17.82
N TYR A 339 -5.10 0.13 -18.29
CA TYR A 339 -6.25 0.47 -17.44
C TYR A 339 -6.52 -0.62 -16.41
N LYS A 340 -6.35 -1.89 -16.80
CA LYS A 340 -6.58 -3.05 -15.93
C LYS A 340 -5.47 -3.22 -14.89
N VAL A 341 -4.22 -3.02 -15.28
CA VAL A 341 -3.07 -3.02 -14.36
C VAL A 341 -3.17 -1.87 -13.36
N ALA A 342 -3.60 -0.68 -13.79
CA ALA A 342 -3.90 0.45 -12.90
C ALA A 342 -5.03 0.11 -11.91
N ALA A 343 -6.08 -0.60 -12.34
CA ALA A 343 -7.19 -1.00 -11.47
C ALA A 343 -6.78 -1.96 -10.33
N GLN A 344 -5.73 -2.75 -10.56
CA GLN A 344 -5.06 -3.57 -9.54
C GLN A 344 -4.19 -2.73 -8.59
N GLY A 345 -4.00 -1.44 -8.87
CA GLY A 345 -3.18 -0.55 -8.04
C GLY A 345 -1.68 -0.75 -8.24
N TRP A 346 -1.27 -1.31 -9.37
CA TRP A 346 0.12 -1.38 -9.78
C TRP A 346 0.56 -0.07 -10.42
N LYS A 347 1.78 0.37 -10.12
CA LYS A 347 2.42 1.54 -10.74
C LYS A 347 3.91 1.31 -10.93
N LEU A 348 4.50 1.96 -11.95
CA LEU A 348 5.93 1.95 -12.16
C LEU A 348 6.62 2.90 -11.16
N SER A 349 7.66 2.40 -10.52
CA SER A 349 8.49 3.13 -9.59
C SER A 349 9.94 3.01 -10.04
N LEU A 350 10.61 4.16 -10.18
CA LEU A 350 12.05 4.22 -10.41
C LEU A 350 12.76 4.27 -9.06
N GLN A 351 13.67 3.34 -8.80
CA GLN A 351 14.53 3.38 -7.61
C GLN A 351 15.99 3.58 -8.05
N LYS A 352 16.62 4.66 -7.57
CA LYS A 352 18.05 4.88 -7.76
C LYS A 352 18.82 4.10 -6.70
N HIS A 353 19.72 3.22 -7.15
CA HIS A 353 20.68 2.54 -6.30
C HIS A 353 22.09 2.77 -6.85
N GLN A 354 22.87 3.57 -6.14
CA GLN A 354 24.18 4.04 -6.59
C GLN A 354 24.07 4.78 -7.93
N GLU A 355 24.72 4.28 -8.98
CA GLU A 355 24.68 4.80 -10.35
C GLU A 355 23.58 4.14 -11.21
N ASN A 356 22.91 3.11 -10.69
CA ASN A 356 21.91 2.33 -11.43
C ASN A 356 20.49 2.82 -11.13
N ILE A 357 19.64 2.83 -12.16
CA ILE A 357 18.20 3.06 -12.04
C ILE A 357 17.52 1.71 -12.18
N LEU A 358 16.84 1.26 -11.13
CA LEU A 358 16.06 0.03 -11.11
C LEU A 358 14.60 0.36 -11.40
N ASN A 359 14.06 -0.32 -12.40
CA ASN A 359 12.65 -0.25 -12.75
C ASN A 359 11.90 -1.31 -11.95
N LEU A 360 10.90 -0.91 -11.17
CA LEU A 360 10.06 -1.86 -10.47
C LEU A 360 8.59 -1.47 -10.57
N ILE A 361 7.74 -2.48 -10.79
CA ILE A 361 6.30 -2.32 -10.64
C ILE A 361 5.99 -2.57 -9.16
N LYS A 362 5.30 -1.62 -8.52
CA LYS A 362 4.86 -1.78 -7.13
C LYS A 362 3.37 -1.60 -6.97
N CYS A 363 2.80 -2.35 -6.04
CA CYS A 363 1.44 -2.12 -5.59
C CYS A 363 1.45 -1.15 -4.41
N ASP A 364 0.68 -0.07 -4.48
CA ASP A 364 0.61 0.91 -3.38
C ASP A 364 -0.13 0.37 -2.15
N PHE A 365 -0.95 -0.67 -2.32
CA PHE A 365 -1.78 -1.23 -1.26
C PHE A 365 -1.03 -2.26 -0.43
N CYS A 366 -0.24 -3.12 -1.09
CA CYS A 366 0.52 -4.17 -0.40
C CYS A 366 2.04 -4.00 -0.41
N ASN A 367 2.57 -2.95 -1.05
CA ASN A 367 4.00 -2.72 -1.22
C ASN A 367 4.72 -3.93 -1.83
N GLN A 368 4.01 -4.82 -2.56
CA GLN A 368 4.63 -5.84 -3.38
C GLN A 368 5.44 -5.15 -4.48
N ARG A 369 6.66 -5.62 -4.72
CA ARG A 369 7.58 -5.03 -5.70
C ARG A 369 8.06 -6.12 -6.63
N LEU A 370 7.97 -5.83 -7.92
CA LEU A 370 8.33 -6.72 -9.00
C LEU A 370 9.42 -6.01 -9.81
N PHE A 371 10.64 -6.58 -9.81
CA PHE A 371 11.76 -6.02 -10.57
C PHE A 371 11.57 -6.32 -12.04
N VAL A 372 11.39 -5.27 -12.84
CA VAL A 372 11.12 -5.38 -14.27
C VAL A 372 12.23 -6.18 -14.97
N ASP A 373 13.49 -5.87 -14.65
CA ASP A 373 14.64 -6.41 -15.36
C ASP A 373 14.96 -7.88 -15.00
N CYS A 374 14.55 -8.35 -13.81
CA CYS A 374 14.82 -9.71 -13.36
C CYS A 374 13.79 -10.72 -13.86
N ILE A 375 12.58 -10.26 -14.16
CA ILE A 375 11.43 -11.12 -14.45
C ILE A 375 11.51 -11.69 -15.87
N LEU A 376 12.18 -11.02 -16.79
CA LEU A 376 12.39 -11.51 -18.15
C LEU A 376 13.25 -12.79 -18.21
N ALA A 377 13.91 -13.18 -17.11
CA ALA A 377 14.86 -14.28 -17.08
C ALA A 377 14.30 -15.59 -16.49
N ASP A 378 13.10 -15.59 -15.89
CA ASP A 378 12.61 -16.74 -15.12
C ASP A 378 11.16 -17.11 -15.48
N GLU A 379 10.96 -18.36 -15.93
CA GLU A 379 9.66 -18.91 -16.35
C GLU A 379 8.83 -19.44 -15.16
N GLY A 380 9.40 -19.51 -13.95
CA GLY A 380 8.83 -20.23 -12.81
C GLY A 380 7.96 -19.43 -11.83
N LEU A 381 7.36 -18.31 -12.23
CA LEU A 381 6.76 -17.39 -11.26
C LEU A 381 5.23 -17.47 -11.13
N GLU A 382 4.80 -18.36 -10.25
CA GLU A 382 3.44 -18.41 -9.71
C GLU A 382 3.15 -17.26 -8.70
N ASN A 383 4.15 -16.45 -8.33
CA ASN A 383 4.08 -15.49 -7.22
C ASN A 383 3.99 -14.00 -7.61
N TYR A 384 3.60 -13.65 -8.84
CA TYR A 384 3.41 -12.24 -9.25
C TYR A 384 2.18 -11.54 -8.68
N TRP A 385 1.42 -12.27 -7.88
CA TRP A 385 0.19 -11.78 -7.31
C TRP A 385 0.49 -10.82 -6.18
N HIS A 386 -0.47 -9.96 -5.90
CA HIS A 386 -0.47 -9.18 -4.69
C HIS A 386 -0.26 -10.07 -3.45
N LYS A 387 0.39 -9.54 -2.42
CA LYS A 387 0.44 -10.22 -1.11
C LYS A 387 -0.99 -10.56 -0.65
N LYS A 388 -1.18 -11.70 0.02
CA LYS A 388 -2.49 -12.23 0.43
C LYS A 388 -3.38 -11.25 1.19
N TRP A 389 -2.76 -10.28 1.88
CA TRP A 389 -3.40 -9.23 2.67
C TRP A 389 -3.71 -7.95 1.88
N CYS A 390 -3.40 -7.90 0.59
CA CYS A 390 -3.70 -6.75 -0.26
C CYS A 390 -5.21 -6.61 -0.44
N THR A 391 -5.73 -5.39 -0.24
CA THR A 391 -7.15 -5.10 -0.48
C THR A 391 -7.57 -5.30 -1.94
N ARG A 392 -6.61 -5.30 -2.88
CA ARG A 392 -6.83 -5.58 -4.30
C ARG A 392 -6.79 -7.08 -4.63
N ALA A 393 -6.26 -7.91 -3.73
CA ALA A 393 -6.26 -9.37 -3.84
C ALA A 393 -7.49 -10.01 -3.20
N THR A 394 -8.01 -9.40 -2.12
CA THR A 394 -9.14 -9.95 -1.37
C THR A 394 -10.45 -9.75 -2.15
N PRO A 395 -11.28 -10.79 -2.30
CA PRO A 395 -12.58 -10.63 -2.97
C PRO A 395 -13.51 -9.70 -2.18
N MET A 396 -14.39 -9.01 -2.89
CA MET A 396 -15.46 -8.18 -2.34
C MET A 396 -16.76 -8.98 -2.34
N GLY A 397 -17.01 -9.70 -1.24
CA GLY A 397 -18.06 -10.71 -1.18
C GLY A 397 -17.69 -11.93 -2.03
N ASP A 398 -18.56 -12.31 -2.96
CA ASP A 398 -18.35 -13.47 -3.84
C ASP A 398 -17.62 -13.13 -5.14
N MET A 399 -17.23 -11.86 -5.32
CA MET A 399 -16.63 -11.36 -6.56
C MET A 399 -15.17 -10.96 -6.34
N PRO A 400 -14.25 -11.29 -7.26
CA PRO A 400 -12.90 -10.76 -7.23
C PRO A 400 -12.92 -9.23 -7.22
N PHE A 401 -12.01 -8.61 -6.44
CA PHE A 401 -11.95 -7.15 -6.32
C PHE A 401 -11.86 -6.47 -7.69
N HIS A 402 -11.08 -7.03 -8.63
CA HIS A 402 -10.93 -6.47 -9.98
C HIS A 402 -12.27 -6.26 -10.68
N GLU A 403 -13.07 -7.33 -10.74
CA GLU A 403 -14.35 -7.32 -11.43
C GLU A 403 -15.31 -6.35 -10.72
N HIS A 404 -15.31 -6.36 -9.38
CA HIS A 404 -16.09 -5.42 -8.60
C HIS A 404 -15.72 -3.97 -8.91
N PHE A 405 -14.43 -3.65 -8.96
CA PHE A 405 -13.94 -2.30 -9.25
C PHE A 405 -14.22 -1.88 -10.69
N CYS A 406 -14.04 -2.76 -11.68
CA CYS A 406 -14.37 -2.45 -13.07
C CYS A 406 -15.87 -2.14 -13.22
N ARG A 407 -16.74 -2.95 -12.61
CA ARG A 407 -18.19 -2.69 -12.57
C ARG A 407 -18.52 -1.37 -11.87
N LEU A 408 -17.87 -1.11 -10.72
CA LEU A 408 -18.03 0.15 -9.99
C LEU A 408 -17.72 1.34 -10.89
N VAL A 409 -16.57 1.36 -11.56
CA VAL A 409 -16.17 2.47 -12.44
C VAL A 409 -17.20 2.70 -13.54
N VAL A 410 -17.73 1.64 -14.16
CA VAL A 410 -18.77 1.74 -15.20
C VAL A 410 -20.08 2.32 -14.63
N LEU A 411 -20.54 1.83 -13.48
CA LEU A 411 -21.76 2.32 -12.83
C LEU A 411 -21.67 3.80 -12.45
N LEU A 412 -20.46 4.28 -12.13
CA LEU A 412 -20.20 5.66 -11.72
C LEU A 412 -20.05 6.64 -12.89
N GLU A 413 -20.24 6.22 -14.15
CA GLU A 413 -20.10 7.11 -15.32
C GLU A 413 -20.96 8.38 -15.22
N LYS A 414 -22.19 8.27 -14.70
CA LYS A 414 -23.10 9.41 -14.56
C LYS A 414 -22.70 10.38 -13.44
N LEU A 415 -21.76 9.99 -12.59
CA LEU A 415 -21.28 10.74 -11.43
C LEU A 415 -19.89 11.35 -11.64
N ILE A 416 -19.43 11.43 -12.89
CA ILE A 416 -18.16 12.08 -13.26
C ILE A 416 -18.34 13.60 -13.30
N GLY A 417 -17.62 14.30 -12.45
CA GLY A 417 -17.55 15.76 -12.44
C GLY A 417 -16.79 16.34 -13.63
N ALA A 418 -16.94 17.66 -13.82
CA ALA A 418 -16.33 18.38 -14.94
C ALA A 418 -14.79 18.29 -14.95
N HIS A 419 -14.19 18.14 -13.76
CA HIS A 419 -12.75 18.02 -13.52
C HIS A 419 -12.34 16.58 -13.16
N GLY A 420 -13.16 15.58 -13.51
CA GLY A 420 -12.87 14.18 -13.21
C GLY A 420 -12.81 13.92 -11.70
N GLU A 421 -13.61 14.63 -10.93
CA GLU A 421 -13.92 14.38 -9.52
C GLU A 421 -15.20 13.55 -9.36
N TYR A 422 -15.32 12.84 -8.25
CA TYR A 422 -16.52 12.07 -7.93
C TYR A 422 -17.58 12.96 -7.29
N LEU A 423 -18.77 13.02 -7.90
CA LEU A 423 -19.88 13.85 -7.44
C LEU A 423 -20.70 13.15 -6.35
N VAL A 424 -20.16 13.12 -5.13
CA VAL A 424 -20.80 12.52 -3.94
C VAL A 424 -22.22 13.04 -3.72
N ASP A 425 -22.44 14.34 -3.91
CA ASP A 425 -23.74 14.97 -3.64
C ASP A 425 -24.86 14.51 -4.59
N GLN A 426 -24.50 14.01 -5.78
CA GLN A 426 -25.47 13.49 -6.75
C GLN A 426 -25.82 12.02 -6.50
N GLU A 427 -24.95 11.26 -5.82
CA GLU A 427 -25.21 9.85 -5.46
C GLU A 427 -26.45 9.72 -4.57
N LEU A 428 -26.63 10.65 -3.62
CA LEU A 428 -27.79 10.70 -2.71
C LEU A 428 -29.13 10.93 -3.43
N SER A 429 -29.10 11.37 -4.70
CA SER A 429 -30.28 11.63 -5.51
C SER A 429 -30.60 10.54 -6.55
N PHE A 430 -29.68 9.59 -6.76
CA PHE A 430 -29.90 8.50 -7.70
C PHE A 430 -30.68 7.37 -7.03
N ASP A 431 -31.88 7.10 -7.55
CA ASP A 431 -32.70 5.96 -7.15
C ASP A 431 -32.12 4.67 -7.75
N ILE A 432 -30.96 4.24 -7.24
CA ILE A 432 -30.35 2.97 -7.62
C ILE A 432 -31.30 1.86 -7.17
N GLU A 433 -31.79 1.05 -8.11
CA GLU A 433 -32.80 0.01 -7.86
C GLU A 433 -32.45 -0.83 -6.62
N ALA A 434 -33.45 -1.06 -5.77
CA ALA A 434 -33.32 -1.55 -4.39
C ALA A 434 -32.64 -2.92 -4.19
N VAL A 435 -32.26 -3.60 -5.28
CA VAL A 435 -31.66 -4.94 -5.25
C VAL A 435 -30.16 -4.88 -4.94
N ASP A 436 -29.44 -3.86 -5.45
CA ASP A 436 -27.99 -3.71 -5.18
C ASP A 436 -27.71 -2.92 -3.89
N ARG A 437 -28.65 -2.06 -3.46
CA ARG A 437 -28.54 -1.29 -2.20
C ARG A 437 -28.40 -2.19 -0.97
N LYS A 438 -29.13 -3.32 -0.90
CA LYS A 438 -29.05 -4.25 0.25
C LYS A 438 -27.67 -4.88 0.47
N ARG A 439 -26.85 -5.02 -0.58
CA ARG A 439 -25.49 -5.55 -0.45
C ARG A 439 -24.48 -4.47 -0.05
N TRP A 440 -24.75 -3.21 -0.40
CA TRP A 440 -23.92 -2.07 -0.06
C TRP A 440 -24.22 -1.57 1.37
N GLU A 441 -25.48 -1.57 1.77
CA GLU A 441 -25.94 -1.17 3.11
C GLU A 441 -25.73 -2.26 4.18
N SER A 442 -25.43 -3.51 3.81
CA SER A 442 -25.12 -4.55 4.82
C SER A 442 -23.75 -4.41 5.47
N PHE A 443 -22.94 -3.45 5.02
CA PHE A 443 -21.74 -2.96 5.70
C PHE A 443 -21.99 -1.58 6.32
N ASP A 444 -23.13 -1.40 6.97
CA ASP A 444 -23.45 -0.15 7.64
C ASP A 444 -22.49 0.12 8.81
N VAL A 445 -21.71 1.18 8.64
CA VAL A 445 -20.77 1.73 9.63
C VAL A 445 -21.50 2.03 10.92
N ASP A 446 -22.73 2.52 10.79
CA ASP A 446 -23.51 2.98 11.92
C ASP A 446 -24.01 1.80 12.74
N GLU A 447 -24.29 0.64 12.12
CA GLU A 447 -24.55 -0.61 12.84
C GLU A 447 -23.28 -1.11 13.56
N GLY A 448 -22.12 -1.03 12.91
CA GLY A 448 -20.83 -1.36 13.50
C GLY A 448 -20.46 -0.45 14.68
N LEU A 449 -20.68 0.87 14.54
CA LEU A 449 -20.43 1.87 15.58
C LEU A 449 -21.42 1.74 16.74
N GLU A 450 -22.69 1.44 16.46
CA GLU A 450 -23.71 1.17 17.49
C GLU A 450 -23.40 -0.11 18.26
N ARG A 451 -22.99 -1.20 17.58
CA ARG A 451 -22.49 -2.41 18.23
C ARG A 451 -21.27 -2.13 19.09
N PHE A 452 -20.32 -1.33 18.59
CA PHE A 452 -19.12 -0.96 19.34
C PHE A 452 -19.45 -0.08 20.55
N LYS A 453 -20.37 0.89 20.42
CA LYS A 453 -20.88 1.71 21.53
C LYS A 453 -21.60 0.85 22.58
N LYS A 454 -22.44 -0.11 22.15
CA LYS A 454 -23.12 -1.06 23.04
C LYS A 454 -22.13 -1.94 23.79
N LEU A 455 -21.12 -2.49 23.11
CA LEU A 455 -20.07 -3.31 23.73
C LEU A 455 -19.24 -2.47 24.71
N ARG A 456 -18.83 -1.26 24.33
CA ARG A 456 -18.09 -0.36 25.22
C ARG A 456 -18.86 -0.04 26.50
N LYS A 457 -20.19 0.10 26.42
CA LYS A 457 -21.05 0.36 27.59
C LYS A 457 -21.21 -0.84 28.52
N MET A 458 -20.98 -2.07 28.03
CA MET A 458 -21.03 -3.30 28.85
C MET A 458 -19.72 -3.60 29.59
N TYR A 459 -18.57 -3.20 29.02
CA TYR A 459 -17.25 -3.55 29.58
C TYR A 459 -16.57 -2.41 30.35
N PHE A 460 -17.06 -1.18 30.24
CA PHE A 460 -16.43 0.01 30.84
C PHE A 460 -17.36 0.84 31.73
N ASN A 461 -18.42 0.23 32.26
CA ASN A 461 -19.21 0.77 33.37
C ASN A 461 -19.08 -0.13 34.59
#